data_AF-A0A1X3DBF7-F1
#
_entry.id   AF-A0A1X3DBF7-F1
#
_cell.length_a   1.000
_cell.length_b   1.000
_cell.length_c   1.000
_cell.angle_alpha   90.00
_cell.angle_beta   90.00
_cell.angle_gamma   90.00
#
_symmetry.space_group_name_H-M   'P 1'
#
loop_
_entity.id
_entity.type
_entity.pdbx_description
1 polymer ?
#
loop_
_entity_poly.entity_id
_entity_poly.type
_entity_poly.pdbx_seq_one_letter_code
_entity_poly.pdbx_strand_id
1 'polypeptide(L)' 'MQAVLDLIRTEPAAVVAETLDFLLYECSLDEAPSRGDVALWRDILQARGGKFERLAQTCRTWLEEEAL' A
#
# COMPACT_ATOMS: atom_id res chain seq x y z
N MET A 1 11.20 -4.54 -1.40
CA MET A 1 10.38 -3.70 -0.49
C MET A 1 10.09 -4.37 0.87
N GLN A 2 11.03 -5.13 1.47
CA GLN A 2 10.75 -5.81 2.75
C GLN A 2 10.47 -4.82 3.91
N ALA A 3 11.18 -3.68 3.93
CA ALA A 3 10.97 -2.64 4.94
C ALA A 3 9.54 -2.06 4.91
N VAL A 4 8.91 -1.95 3.74
CA VAL A 4 7.53 -1.45 3.61
C VAL A 4 6.55 -2.49 4.16
N LEU A 5 6.80 -3.78 3.94
CA LEU A 5 5.96 -4.85 4.49
C LEU A 5 5.98 -4.87 6.02
N ASP A 6 7.16 -4.68 6.60
CA ASP A 6 7.30 -4.64 8.07
C ASP A 6 6.62 -3.40 8.64
N LEU A 7 6.80 -2.22 8.00
CA LEU A 7 6.08 -0.99 8.34
C LEU A 7 4.55 -1.19 8.29
N ILE A 8 4.03 -1.78 7.21
CA ILE A 8 2.60 -2.06 7.05
C ILE A 8 2.08 -3.04 8.11
N ARG A 9 2.90 -3.90 8.68
CA ARG A 9 2.49 -4.85 9.73
C ARG A 9 2.49 -4.23 11.11
N THR A 10 3.47 -3.40 11.43
CA THR A 10 3.72 -2.94 12.80
C THR A 10 3.23 -1.54 13.07
N GLU A 11 3.28 -0.65 12.09
CA GLU A 11 3.03 0.77 12.33
C GLU A 11 1.55 1.12 12.46
N PRO A 12 1.23 2.26 13.12
CA PRO A 12 -0.12 2.79 13.18
C PRO A 12 -0.66 3.18 11.81
N ALA A 13 -1.99 3.16 11.66
CA ALA A 13 -2.66 3.46 10.38
C ALA A 13 -2.28 4.83 9.78
N ALA A 14 -2.00 5.85 10.60
CA ALA A 14 -1.58 7.17 10.11
C ALA A 14 -0.23 7.11 9.38
N VAL A 15 0.77 6.47 9.99
CA VAL A 15 2.12 6.30 9.40
C VAL A 15 2.05 5.46 8.12
N VAL A 16 1.25 4.39 8.15
CA VAL A 16 1.05 3.54 6.98
C VAL A 16 0.35 4.30 5.85
N ALA A 17 -0.63 5.16 6.17
CA ALA A 17 -1.33 5.97 5.18
C ALA A 17 -0.39 6.95 4.47
N GLU A 18 0.40 7.72 5.23
CA GLU A 18 1.37 8.67 4.67
C GLU A 18 2.40 7.95 3.78
N THR A 19 2.89 6.79 4.22
CA THR A 19 3.85 6.00 3.44
C THR A 19 3.24 5.49 2.14
N LEU A 20 1.99 4.99 2.18
CA LEU A 20 1.30 4.51 0.98
C LEU A 20 1.00 5.64 0.00
N ASP A 21 0.58 6.81 0.48
CA ASP A 21 0.27 7.96 -0.37
C ASP A 21 1.51 8.39 -1.17
N PHE A 22 2.65 8.50 -0.48
CA PHE A 22 3.93 8.81 -1.11
C PHE A 22 4.33 7.74 -2.16
N LEU A 23 4.30 6.46 -1.78
CA LEU A 23 4.73 5.38 -2.66
C LEU A 23 3.83 5.19 -3.89
N LEU A 24 2.53 5.39 -3.76
CA LEU A 24 1.57 5.15 -4.84
C LEU A 24 1.45 6.34 -5.80
N TYR A 25 1.66 7.57 -5.33
CA TYR A 25 1.33 8.78 -6.10
C TYR A 25 2.47 9.80 -6.23
N GLU A 26 3.47 9.79 -5.34
CA GLU A 26 4.56 10.78 -5.35
C GLU A 26 5.91 10.21 -5.81
N CYS A 27 6.07 8.87 -5.83
CA CYS A 27 7.28 8.24 -6.33
C CYS A 27 7.48 8.47 -7.84
N SER A 28 8.74 8.62 -8.25
CA SER A 28 9.12 8.61 -9.66
C SER A 28 8.81 7.24 -10.29
N LEU A 29 8.58 7.19 -11.61
CA LEU A 29 8.22 5.94 -12.33
C LEU A 29 9.22 4.80 -12.11
N ASP A 30 10.51 5.11 -11.95
CA ASP A 30 11.57 4.11 -11.71
C ASP A 30 11.61 3.61 -10.25
N GLU A 31 10.98 4.34 -9.33
CA GLU A 31 10.90 4.01 -7.90
C GLU A 31 9.50 3.59 -7.46
N ALA A 32 8.53 3.63 -8.37
CA ALA A 32 7.15 3.22 -8.13
C ALA A 32 7.09 1.73 -7.74
N PRO A 33 6.15 1.37 -6.85
CA PRO A 33 6.02 -0.01 -6.44
C PRO A 33 5.52 -0.90 -7.58
N SER A 34 5.94 -2.15 -7.58
CA SER A 34 5.40 -3.10 -8.54
C SER A 34 3.95 -3.47 -8.18
N ARG A 35 3.15 -3.86 -9.18
CA ARG A 35 1.81 -4.41 -8.96
C ARG A 35 1.80 -5.58 -7.97
N GLY A 36 2.85 -6.41 -7.98
CA GLY A 36 3.00 -7.53 -7.04
C GLY A 36 3.19 -7.06 -5.59
N ASP A 37 4.00 -6.02 -5.39
CA ASP A 37 4.21 -5.44 -4.06
C ASP A 37 2.91 -4.81 -3.52
N VAL A 38 2.22 -4.01 -4.34
CA VAL A 38 0.96 -3.36 -3.93
C VAL A 38 -0.15 -4.38 -3.65
N ALA A 39 -0.21 -5.50 -4.39
CA ALA A 39 -1.13 -6.59 -4.09
C ALA A 39 -0.85 -7.23 -2.72
N LEU A 40 0.42 -7.45 -2.39
CA LEU A 40 0.81 -7.98 -1.09
C LEU A 40 0.48 -7.00 0.04
N TRP A 41 0.66 -5.69 -0.18
CA TRP A 41 0.30 -4.64 0.78
C TRP A 41 -1.19 -4.65 1.08
N ARG A 42 -2.02 -4.67 0.03
CA ARG A 42 -3.48 -4.79 0.14
C ARG A 42 -3.88 -5.97 1.01
N ASP A 43 -3.32 -7.15 0.75
CA ASP A 43 -3.71 -8.39 1.45
C ASP A 43 -3.36 -8.33 2.94
N ILE A 44 -2.19 -7.77 3.28
CA ILE A 44 -1.77 -7.57 4.67
C ILE A 44 -2.67 -6.52 5.36
N LEU A 45 -2.95 -5.39 4.71
CA LEU A 45 -3.82 -4.34 5.25
C LEU A 45 -5.24 -4.86 5.48
N GLN A 46 -5.76 -5.67 4.56
CA GLN A 46 -7.06 -6.32 4.70
C GLN A 46 -7.06 -7.30 5.87
N ALA A 47 -5.99 -8.08 6.06
CA ALA A 47 -5.85 -8.98 7.20
C ALA A 47 -5.74 -8.25 8.55
N ARG A 48 -5.16 -7.04 8.58
CA ARG A 48 -5.13 -6.19 9.79
C ARG A 48 -6.51 -5.63 10.17
N GLY A 49 -7.38 -5.40 9.18
CA GLY A 49 -8.77 -5.01 9.37
C GLY A 49 -8.99 -3.61 10.00
N GLY A 50 -10.24 -3.24 10.22
CA GLY A 50 -10.61 -2.00 10.90
C GLY A 50 -10.12 -0.76 10.14
N LYS A 51 -9.32 0.10 10.78
CA LYS A 51 -8.82 1.34 10.15
C LYS A 51 -7.94 1.08 8.91
N PHE A 52 -7.39 -0.13 8.77
CA PHE A 52 -6.56 -0.52 7.63
C PHE A 52 -7.36 -0.95 6.40
N GLU A 53 -8.66 -1.20 6.53
CA GLU A 53 -9.51 -1.58 5.39
C GLU A 53 -9.60 -0.48 4.34
N ARG A 54 -9.62 0.79 4.78
CA ARG A 54 -9.59 1.94 3.86
C ARG A 54 -8.28 2.02 3.09
N LEU A 55 -7.16 1.67 3.72
CA LEU A 55 -5.84 1.66 3.07
C LEU A 55 -5.73 0.48 2.10
N ALA A 56 -6.29 -0.69 2.45
CA ALA A 56 -6.42 -1.80 1.52
C ALA A 56 -7.26 -1.41 0.29
N GLN A 57 -8.29 -0.59 0.47
CA GLN A 57 -9.08 -0.07 -0.64
C GLN A 57 -8.27 0.87 -1.55
N THR A 58 -7.43 1.74 -0.98
CA THR A 58 -6.51 2.58 -1.78
C THR A 58 -5.61 1.72 -2.66
N CYS A 59 -4.99 0.66 -2.11
CA CYS A 59 -4.19 -0.27 -2.90
C CYS A 59 -5.00 -0.99 -3.99
N ARG A 60 -6.27 -1.33 -3.73
CA ARG A 60 -7.16 -1.93 -4.75
C ARG A 60 -7.41 -0.98 -5.91
N THR A 61 -7.79 0.26 -5.62
CA THR A 61 -8.06 1.26 -6.65
C THR A 61 -6.83 1.49 -7.53
N TRP A 62 -5.64 1.65 -6.92
CA TRP A 62 -4.40 1.79 -7.68
C TRP A 62 -4.12 0.57 -8.58
N LEU A 63 -4.32 -0.66 -8.08
CA LEU A 63 -4.12 -1.89 -8.86
C LEU A 63 -5.08 -2.02 -10.05
N GLU A 64 -6.29 -1.49 -9.92
CA GLU A 64 -7.31 -1.46 -10.97
C GLU A 64 -6.97 -0.40 -12.03
N GLU A 65 -6.53 0.79 -11.61
CA GLU A 65 -6.10 1.87 -12.50
C GLU A 65 -4.88 1.47 -13.33
N GLU A 66 -3.87 0.86 -12.71
CA GLU A 66 -2.66 0.36 -13.39
C GLU A 66 -2.89 -0.86 -14.29
N ALA A 67 -4.10 -1.44 -14.28
CA ALA A 67 -4.44 -2.59 -15.13
C ALA A 67 -5.02 -2.18 -16.50
N LEU A 68 -5.29 -0.89 -16.67
CA LEU A 68 -5.88 -0.27 -17.87
C LEU A 68 -4.78 0.20 -18.83
#